data_AF-A0A7E4VW45-F1
#
_entry.id   AF-A0A7E4VW45-F1
#
_cell.length_a   1.000
_cell.length_b   1.000
_cell.length_c   1.000
_cell.angle_alpha   90.00
_cell.angle_beta   90.00
_cell.angle_gamma   90.00
#
_symmetry.space_group_name_H-M   'P 1'
#
loop_
_entity.id
_entity.type
_entity.pdbx_description
1 polymer ?
#
loop_
_entity_poly.entity_id
_entity_poly.type
_entity_poly.pdbx_seq_one_letter_code
_entity_poly.pdbx_strand_id
1 'polypeptide(L)'
;KMQIVDFEKTIVINLQTLILKRANSLCQGVEVAAHLDCLLSLAAVAREYDWHRPKLVDEAVIDVTNARHPLAEMICTLGFVPNPIKSGGQFSKVKLISGPNASGKSVYLKMIGIIAYMASIGSFVPAESVGPINRIISRILLASCMNYWLAKGRESCPHVFASSHFHVLPTLLINADFLSCHTMDIKYTSNTEIDFFYKLVDGSIDNSY
;
A
#
# COMPACT_ATOMS: atom_id res chain seq x y z
N LYS A 1 54.63 30.98 10.47
CA LYS A 1 53.80 29.88 9.89
C LYS A 1 53.37 28.87 10.95
N MET A 2 54.29 28.23 11.69
CA MET A 2 53.95 27.22 12.72
C MET A 2 53.02 27.76 13.83
N GLN A 3 53.31 28.95 14.37
CA GLN A 3 52.47 29.59 15.40
C GLN A 3 51.03 29.89 14.94
N ILE A 4 50.82 30.22 13.66
CA ILE A 4 49.47 30.53 13.13
C ILE A 4 48.60 29.27 13.14
N VAL A 5 49.19 28.13 12.73
CA VAL A 5 48.50 26.84 12.69
C VAL A 5 48.12 26.35 14.11
N ASP A 6 48.96 26.61 15.10
CA ASP A 6 48.66 26.24 16.49
C ASP A 6 47.54 27.09 17.10
N PHE A 7 47.48 28.39 16.76
CA PHE A 7 46.35 29.24 17.12
C PHE A 7 45.03 28.78 16.46
N GLU A 8 45.06 28.43 15.17
CA GLU A 8 43.88 27.90 14.47
C GLU A 8 43.35 26.62 15.14
N LYS A 9 44.23 25.67 15.48
CA LYS A 9 43.85 24.45 16.20
C LYS A 9 43.19 24.76 17.54
N THR A 10 43.75 25.70 18.29
CA THR A 10 43.22 26.11 19.59
C THR A 10 41.80 26.69 19.45
N ILE A 11 41.57 27.54 18.44
CA ILE A 11 40.25 28.10 18.15
C ILE A 11 39.24 26.99 17.80
N VAL A 12 39.62 26.05 16.95
CA VAL A 12 38.75 24.93 16.54
C VAL A 12 38.39 24.04 17.74
N ILE A 13 39.36 23.68 18.58
CA ILE A 13 39.11 22.86 19.79
C ILE A 13 38.18 23.59 20.76
N ASN A 14 38.37 24.90 20.95
CA ASN A 14 37.51 25.71 21.79
C ASN A 14 36.07 25.76 21.25
N LEU A 15 35.91 25.93 19.94
CA LEU A 15 34.61 25.90 19.28
C LEU A 15 33.93 24.53 19.43
N GLN A 16 34.66 23.44 19.18
CA GLN A 16 34.16 22.07 19.37
C GLN A 16 33.68 21.86 20.81
N THR A 17 34.45 22.31 21.79
CA THR A 17 34.09 22.19 23.22
C THR A 17 32.82 22.99 23.53
N LEU A 18 32.67 24.19 22.97
CA LEU A 18 31.44 25.00 23.11
C LEU A 18 30.22 24.33 22.47
N ILE A 19 30.38 23.76 21.28
CA ILE A 19 29.30 23.02 20.58
C ILE A 19 28.91 21.78 21.39
N LEU A 20 29.89 21.00 21.87
CA LEU A 20 29.64 19.78 22.64
C LEU A 20 28.89 20.05 23.95
N LYS A 21 29.13 21.20 24.61
CA LYS A 21 28.34 21.64 25.78
C LYS A 21 26.85 21.84 25.48
N ARG A 22 26.49 22.07 24.20
CA ARG A 22 25.11 22.29 23.74
C ARG A 22 24.61 21.18 22.80
N ALA A 23 25.37 20.10 22.64
CA ALA A 23 25.07 19.03 21.67
C ALA A 23 23.64 18.50 21.83
N ASN A 24 23.20 18.25 23.07
CA ASN A 24 21.84 17.76 23.33
C ASN A 24 20.75 18.69 22.79
N SER A 25 20.86 20.01 23.03
CA SER A 25 19.89 20.98 22.52
C SER A 25 19.91 21.10 21.00
N LEU A 26 21.11 20.99 20.39
CA LEU A 26 21.25 20.97 18.93
C LEU A 26 20.59 19.73 18.33
N CYS A 27 20.85 18.54 18.90
CA CYS A 27 20.23 17.29 18.45
C CYS A 27 18.71 17.34 18.57
N GLN A 28 18.16 17.87 19.68
CA GLN A 28 16.72 18.08 19.84
C GLN A 28 16.15 19.01 18.75
N GLY A 29 16.86 20.11 18.44
CA GLY A 29 16.46 21.02 17.37
C GLY A 29 16.45 20.33 16.00
N VAL A 30 17.45 19.49 15.71
CA VAL A 30 17.53 18.70 14.48
C VAL A 30 16.39 17.69 14.39
N GLU A 31 16.05 17.01 15.49
CA GLU A 31 14.95 16.04 15.53
C GLU A 31 13.59 16.69 15.24
N VAL A 32 13.31 17.85 15.86
CA VAL A 32 12.09 18.62 15.61
C VAL A 32 12.04 19.10 14.15
N ALA A 33 13.15 19.59 13.62
CA ALA A 33 13.24 20.02 12.23
C ALA A 33 13.01 18.85 11.25
N ALA A 34 13.56 17.68 11.55
CA ALA A 34 13.36 16.46 10.74
C ALA A 34 11.90 16.01 10.74
N HIS A 35 11.24 16.00 11.91
CA HIS A 35 9.81 15.68 11.99
C HIS A 35 8.95 16.67 11.20
N LEU A 36 9.25 17.97 11.30
CA LEU A 36 8.55 19.00 10.53
C LEU A 36 8.74 18.80 9.02
N ASP A 37 9.97 18.53 8.57
CA ASP A 37 10.28 18.28 7.16
C ASP A 37 9.54 17.05 6.61
N CYS A 38 9.48 15.96 7.38
CA CYS A 38 8.67 14.78 7.03
C CYS A 38 7.19 15.12 6.88
N LEU A 39 6.60 15.84 7.85
CA LEU A 39 5.17 16.20 7.79
C LEU A 39 4.86 17.12 6.62
N LEU A 40 5.73 18.10 6.34
CA LEU A 40 5.61 19.00 5.19
C LEU A 40 5.71 18.24 3.88
N SER A 41 6.65 17.29 3.77
CA SER A 41 6.80 16.44 2.59
C SER A 41 5.54 15.59 2.34
N LEU A 42 4.97 14.97 3.37
CA LEU A 42 3.72 14.22 3.26
C LEU A 42 2.55 15.12 2.82
N ALA A 43 2.43 16.30 3.40
CA ALA A 43 1.39 17.26 3.04
C ALA A 43 1.54 17.80 1.62
N ALA A 44 2.78 18.01 1.14
CA ALA A 44 3.05 18.47 -0.21
C ALA A 44 2.59 17.45 -1.25
N VAL A 45 2.97 16.18 -1.08
CA VAL A 45 2.55 15.07 -1.94
C VAL A 45 1.04 14.90 -1.88
N ALA A 46 0.43 14.97 -0.69
CA ALA A 46 -1.01 14.85 -0.55
C ALA A 46 -1.77 15.91 -1.36
N ARG A 47 -1.28 17.15 -1.35
CA ARG A 47 -1.86 18.26 -2.13
C ARG A 47 -1.64 18.10 -3.62
N GLU A 48 -0.45 17.66 -4.05
CA GLU A 48 -0.10 17.50 -5.46
C GLU A 48 -0.92 16.38 -6.13
N TYR A 49 -1.12 15.27 -5.43
CA TYR A 49 -1.80 14.07 -5.96
C TYR A 49 -3.24 13.90 -5.46
N ASP A 50 -3.83 14.97 -4.93
CA ASP A 50 -5.23 15.00 -4.47
C ASP A 50 -5.57 13.83 -3.52
N TRP A 51 -4.70 13.62 -2.51
CA TRP A 51 -4.92 12.65 -1.46
C TRP A 51 -5.69 13.29 -0.30
N HIS A 52 -6.54 12.48 0.32
CA HIS A 52 -7.46 12.93 1.33
C HIS A 52 -7.10 12.30 2.68
N ARG A 53 -7.54 12.94 3.77
CA ARG A 53 -7.34 12.37 5.10
C ARG A 53 -8.27 11.16 5.24
N PRO A 54 -7.74 9.93 5.40
CA PRO A 54 -8.60 8.77 5.59
C PRO A 54 -9.32 8.88 6.95
N LYS A 55 -10.57 8.42 7.00
CA LYS A 55 -11.27 8.20 8.25
C LYS A 55 -10.69 6.96 8.93
N LEU A 56 -10.01 7.16 10.05
CA LEU A 56 -9.53 6.05 10.88
C LEU A 56 -10.71 5.49 11.66
N VAL A 57 -10.90 4.17 11.56
CA VAL A 57 -11.98 3.43 12.21
C VAL A 57 -11.38 2.32 13.06
N ASP A 58 -12.08 1.87 14.11
CA ASP A 58 -11.55 0.84 15.02
C ASP A 58 -11.75 -0.57 14.46
N GLU A 59 -12.65 -0.74 13.48
CA GLU A 59 -12.88 -2.00 12.80
C GLU A 59 -11.80 -2.30 11.75
N ALA A 60 -11.45 -3.58 11.59
CA ALA A 60 -10.54 -4.04 10.54
C ALA A 60 -11.20 -3.92 9.15
N VAL A 61 -11.15 -2.72 8.58
CA VAL A 61 -11.76 -2.33 7.30
C VAL A 61 -10.73 -1.61 6.43
N ILE A 62 -10.77 -1.86 5.12
CA ILE A 62 -10.11 -1.04 4.10
C ILE A 62 -11.20 -0.70 3.08
N ASP A 63 -11.66 0.54 3.09
CA ASP A 63 -12.68 1.04 2.17
C ASP A 63 -12.17 2.25 1.39
N VAL A 64 -12.03 2.02 0.08
CA VAL A 64 -11.50 2.97 -0.87
C VAL A 64 -12.33 2.89 -2.15
N THR A 65 -12.85 4.00 -2.62
CA THR A 65 -13.64 4.05 -3.85
C THR A 65 -12.79 4.22 -5.10
N ASN A 66 -11.85 5.17 -5.08
CA ASN A 66 -10.98 5.50 -6.20
C ASN A 66 -9.50 5.29 -5.84
N ALA A 67 -9.12 4.05 -5.50
CA ALA A 67 -7.75 3.77 -5.12
C ALA A 67 -6.82 3.96 -6.32
N ARG A 68 -5.75 4.71 -6.09
CA ARG A 68 -4.68 4.94 -7.06
C ARG A 68 -3.37 4.43 -6.48
N HIS A 69 -2.52 3.83 -7.32
CA HIS A 69 -1.21 3.37 -6.87
C HIS A 69 -0.23 4.55 -6.89
N PRO A 70 0.27 5.03 -5.73
CA PRO A 70 1.04 6.28 -5.64
C PRO A 70 2.17 6.41 -6.66
N LEU A 71 2.97 5.35 -6.84
CA LEU A 71 4.10 5.38 -7.79
C LEU A 71 3.69 5.13 -9.25
N ALA A 72 2.65 4.34 -9.50
CA ALA A 72 2.28 3.99 -10.87
C ALA A 72 1.52 5.13 -11.52
N GLU A 73 0.74 5.88 -10.74
CA GLU A 73 0.08 7.11 -11.16
C GLU A 73 1.09 8.16 -11.66
N MET A 74 2.24 8.30 -10.99
CA MET A 74 3.29 9.24 -11.38
C MET A 74 3.99 8.87 -12.70
N ILE A 75 4.06 7.59 -13.04
CA ILE A 75 4.82 7.10 -14.21
C ILE A 75 3.89 6.90 -15.43
N CYS A 76 2.60 6.68 -15.20
CA CYS A 76 1.65 6.38 -16.26
C CYS A 76 1.24 7.66 -17.02
N THR A 77 1.80 7.85 -18.22
CA THR A 77 1.52 9.01 -19.07
C THR A 77 0.11 9.02 -19.68
N LEU A 78 -0.53 7.86 -19.77
CA LEU A 78 -1.86 7.68 -20.37
C LEU A 78 -3.01 7.77 -19.35
N GLY A 79 -2.69 8.05 -18.08
CA GLY A 79 -3.66 8.08 -16.98
C GLY A 79 -3.81 6.72 -16.28
N PHE A 80 -3.87 6.76 -14.95
CA PHE A 80 -4.06 5.57 -14.11
C PHE A 80 -5.55 5.29 -13.90
N VAL A 81 -5.99 4.05 -14.13
CA VAL A 81 -7.39 3.65 -13.88
C VAL A 81 -7.58 3.34 -12.39
N PRO A 82 -8.36 4.15 -11.65
CA PRO A 82 -8.60 3.92 -10.23
C PRO A 82 -9.49 2.69 -10.01
N ASN A 83 -9.27 1.99 -8.90
CA ASN A 83 -10.04 0.79 -8.54
C ASN A 83 -10.56 0.85 -7.11
N PRO A 84 -11.76 0.34 -6.81
CA PRO A 84 -12.24 0.27 -5.45
C PRO A 84 -11.52 -0.83 -4.67
N ILE A 85 -11.29 -0.62 -3.38
CA ILE A 85 -10.83 -1.62 -2.42
C ILE A 85 -11.87 -1.69 -1.31
N LYS A 86 -12.56 -2.83 -1.18
CA LYS A 86 -13.61 -3.02 -0.17
C LYS A 86 -13.36 -4.28 0.64
N SER A 87 -12.76 -4.19 1.81
CA SER A 87 -12.35 -5.35 2.62
C SER A 87 -12.73 -5.14 4.08
N GLY A 88 -13.47 -6.08 4.68
CA GLY A 88 -13.95 -5.96 6.07
C GLY A 88 -15.36 -5.33 6.19
N GLY A 89 -15.86 -5.23 7.42
CA GLY A 89 -17.23 -4.82 7.70
C GLY A 89 -18.24 -5.77 7.05
N GLN A 90 -19.12 -5.24 6.21
CA GLN A 90 -20.06 -6.03 5.42
C GLN A 90 -19.40 -6.81 4.27
N PHE A 91 -18.20 -6.42 3.84
CA PHE A 91 -17.48 -7.05 2.73
C PHE A 91 -16.56 -8.19 3.19
N SER A 92 -16.30 -9.11 2.26
CA SER A 92 -15.34 -10.19 2.43
C SER A 92 -13.91 -9.65 2.63
N LYS A 93 -13.21 -10.18 3.64
CA LYS A 93 -11.78 -9.92 3.90
C LYS A 93 -10.84 -10.76 3.03
N VAL A 94 -11.33 -11.87 2.46
CA VAL A 94 -10.54 -12.80 1.64
C VAL A 94 -10.93 -12.64 0.17
N LYS A 95 -10.01 -12.10 -0.63
CA LYS A 95 -10.25 -11.82 -2.04
C LYS A 95 -9.29 -12.59 -2.92
N LEU A 96 -9.83 -13.29 -3.89
CA LEU A 96 -9.09 -13.93 -4.96
C LEU A 96 -9.25 -13.12 -6.24
N ILE A 97 -8.13 -12.73 -6.85
CA ILE A 97 -8.08 -11.86 -8.01
C ILE A 97 -7.46 -12.63 -9.18
N SER A 98 -8.25 -12.88 -10.21
CA SER A 98 -7.84 -13.55 -11.44
C SER A 98 -7.74 -12.56 -12.61
N GLY A 99 -7.21 -12.99 -13.75
CA GLY A 99 -7.01 -12.15 -14.93
C GLY A 99 -5.77 -12.51 -15.73
N PRO A 100 -5.66 -12.07 -17.01
CA PRO A 100 -4.53 -12.41 -17.86
C PRO A 100 -3.23 -11.76 -17.39
N ASN A 101 -2.09 -12.22 -17.90
CA ASN A 101 -0.82 -11.51 -17.66
C ASN A 101 -0.91 -10.04 -18.12
N ALA A 102 -0.16 -9.17 -17.45
CA ALA A 102 -0.17 -7.71 -17.67
C ALA A 102 -1.51 -6.99 -17.36
N SER A 103 -2.58 -7.67 -16.93
CA SER A 103 -3.87 -7.02 -16.62
C SER A 103 -3.90 -6.10 -15.40
N GLY A 104 -2.78 -5.90 -14.70
CA GLY A 104 -2.67 -5.00 -13.54
C GLY A 104 -2.87 -5.63 -12.16
N LYS A 105 -3.09 -6.96 -12.06
CA LYS A 105 -3.28 -7.65 -10.76
C LYS A 105 -2.20 -7.31 -9.72
N SER A 106 -0.92 -7.45 -10.07
CA SER A 106 0.19 -7.18 -9.16
C SER A 106 0.26 -5.71 -8.74
N VAL A 107 -0.14 -4.79 -9.62
CA VAL A 107 -0.24 -3.36 -9.31
C VAL A 107 -1.36 -3.13 -8.30
N TYR A 108 -2.52 -3.76 -8.51
CA TYR A 108 -3.65 -3.67 -7.58
C TYR A 108 -3.29 -4.20 -6.16
N LEU A 109 -2.63 -5.36 -6.05
CA LEU A 109 -2.20 -5.89 -4.75
C LEU A 109 -1.18 -4.97 -4.05
N LYS A 110 -0.20 -4.44 -4.80
CA LYS A 110 0.79 -3.51 -4.25
C LYS A 110 0.16 -2.19 -3.81
N MET A 111 -0.82 -1.70 -4.57
CA MET A 111 -1.58 -0.50 -4.25
C MET A 111 -2.26 -0.60 -2.88
N ILE A 112 -2.93 -1.72 -2.60
CA ILE A 112 -3.55 -1.97 -1.29
C ILE A 112 -2.50 -1.89 -0.18
N GLY A 113 -1.36 -2.57 -0.35
CA GLY A 113 -0.29 -2.58 0.64
C GLY A 113 0.31 -1.20 0.89
N ILE A 114 0.53 -0.40 -0.16
CA ILE A 114 1.06 0.95 -0.03
C ILE A 114 0.04 1.87 0.65
N ILE A 115 -1.24 1.83 0.28
CA ILE A 115 -2.29 2.63 0.93
C ILE A 115 -2.38 2.29 2.42
N ALA A 116 -2.42 1.00 2.74
CA ALA A 116 -2.41 0.49 4.10
C ALA A 116 -1.21 1.02 4.91
N TYR A 117 -0.02 0.97 4.34
CA TYR A 117 1.20 1.47 4.97
C TYR A 117 1.18 2.99 5.17
N MET A 118 0.84 3.74 4.12
CA MET A 118 0.81 5.20 4.14
C MET A 118 -0.21 5.73 5.16
N ALA A 119 -1.39 5.11 5.25
CA ALA A 119 -2.37 5.44 6.28
C ALA A 119 -1.84 5.15 7.69
N SER A 120 -1.11 4.04 7.87
CA SER A 120 -0.56 3.63 9.17
C SER A 120 0.56 4.54 9.69
N ILE A 121 1.31 5.20 8.79
CA ILE A 121 2.32 6.21 9.17
C ILE A 121 1.73 7.61 9.37
N GLY A 122 0.40 7.77 9.25
CA GLY A 122 -0.30 9.05 9.42
C GLY A 122 -0.30 9.93 8.17
N SER A 123 0.05 9.39 6.99
CA SER A 123 -0.07 10.13 5.73
C SER A 123 -1.52 10.19 5.26
N PHE A 124 -1.81 11.22 4.47
CA PHE A 124 -2.96 11.25 3.58
C PHE A 124 -2.80 10.16 2.52
N VAL A 125 -3.92 9.64 2.05
CA VAL A 125 -3.98 8.55 1.06
C VAL A 125 -5.22 8.74 0.18
N PRO A 126 -5.27 8.16 -1.02
CA PRO A 126 -6.49 8.15 -1.84
C PRO A 126 -7.51 7.14 -1.27
N ALA A 127 -7.92 7.27 0.00
CA ALA A 127 -8.80 6.34 0.73
C ALA A 127 -9.86 7.07 1.55
N GLU A 128 -11.06 6.48 1.65
CA GLU A 128 -12.16 7.03 2.45
C GLU A 128 -12.05 6.60 3.91
N SER A 129 -11.88 5.30 4.18
CA SER A 129 -11.68 4.78 5.53
C SER A 129 -10.68 3.64 5.60
N VAL A 130 -9.86 3.65 6.65
CA VAL A 130 -8.83 2.65 6.89
C VAL A 130 -8.81 2.32 8.38
N GLY A 131 -8.96 1.03 8.69
CA GLY A 131 -8.88 0.47 10.02
C GLY A 131 -7.45 0.19 10.47
N PRO A 132 -7.26 -0.33 11.70
CA PRO A 132 -5.94 -0.66 12.22
C PRO A 132 -5.28 -1.78 11.41
N ILE A 133 -4.02 -1.56 11.02
CA ILE A 133 -3.20 -2.55 10.30
C ILE A 133 -1.97 -2.86 11.15
N ASN A 134 -1.90 -4.09 11.67
CA ASN A 134 -0.80 -4.49 12.54
C ASN A 134 0.44 -4.96 11.77
N ARG A 135 0.23 -5.62 10.62
CA ARG A 135 1.31 -6.23 9.85
C ARG A 135 0.92 -6.42 8.39
N ILE A 136 1.83 -6.11 7.48
CA ILE A 136 1.70 -6.36 6.04
C ILE A 136 2.67 -7.48 5.67
N ILE A 137 2.15 -8.57 5.10
CA ILE A 137 2.93 -9.74 4.69
C ILE A 137 2.70 -9.95 3.19
N SER A 138 3.78 -10.16 2.45
CA SER A 138 3.72 -10.51 1.02
C SER A 138 4.29 -11.91 0.77
N ARG A 139 3.87 -12.56 -0.32
CA ARG A 139 4.25 -13.94 -0.73
C ARG A 139 3.75 -15.06 0.20
N ILE A 140 2.43 -15.15 0.36
CA ILE A 140 1.80 -16.34 0.95
C ILE A 140 1.35 -17.23 -0.22
N LEU A 141 2.26 -18.05 -0.72
CA LEU A 141 1.94 -19.07 -1.71
C LEU A 141 1.45 -20.30 -0.95
N LEU A 142 0.15 -20.61 -1.05
CA LEU A 142 -0.44 -21.95 -1.16
C LEU A 142 -1.95 -21.86 -0.83
N ALA A 143 -2.77 -22.62 -1.57
CA ALA A 143 -4.19 -22.82 -1.27
C ALA A 143 -4.41 -23.25 0.21
N SER A 144 -3.44 -23.95 0.80
CA SER A 144 -3.46 -24.32 2.22
C SER A 144 -3.48 -23.13 3.17
N CYS A 145 -2.76 -22.04 2.88
CA CYS A 145 -2.78 -20.84 3.71
C CYS A 145 -4.13 -20.11 3.61
N MET A 146 -4.70 -20.04 2.40
CA MET A 146 -6.04 -19.47 2.23
C MET A 146 -7.08 -20.33 2.96
N ASN A 147 -7.02 -21.65 2.81
CA ASN A 147 -7.90 -22.59 3.51
C ASN A 147 -7.75 -22.51 5.04
N TYR A 148 -6.53 -22.32 5.54
CA TYR A 148 -6.30 -22.10 6.97
C TYR A 148 -7.05 -20.86 7.47
N TRP A 149 -6.95 -19.73 6.78
CA TRP A 149 -7.63 -18.49 7.18
C TRP A 149 -9.14 -18.55 6.97
N LEU A 150 -9.61 -19.21 5.90
CA LEU A 150 -11.02 -19.48 5.68
C LEU A 150 -11.61 -20.39 6.79
N ALA A 151 -10.86 -21.39 7.26
CA ALA A 151 -11.31 -22.25 8.36
C ALA A 151 -11.39 -21.51 9.71
N LYS A 152 -10.66 -20.40 9.89
CA LYS A 152 -10.71 -19.58 11.12
C LYS A 152 -11.96 -18.71 11.23
N GLY A 153 -12.73 -18.56 10.16
CA GLY A 153 -13.96 -17.76 10.14
C GLY A 153 -13.75 -16.25 9.98
N ARG A 154 -14.86 -15.52 9.81
CA ARG A 154 -14.89 -14.10 9.40
C ARG A 154 -14.23 -13.14 10.40
N GLU A 155 -14.38 -13.41 11.69
CA GLU A 155 -13.88 -12.51 12.74
C GLU A 155 -12.36 -12.60 12.91
N SER A 156 -11.83 -13.82 12.92
CA SER A 156 -10.40 -14.09 13.14
C SER A 156 -9.55 -14.01 11.87
N CYS A 157 -10.17 -13.88 10.68
CA CYS A 157 -9.45 -13.78 9.43
C CYS A 157 -8.88 -12.35 9.23
N PRO A 158 -7.58 -12.21 8.87
CA PRO A 158 -7.02 -10.94 8.45
C PRO A 158 -7.51 -10.56 7.04
N HIS A 159 -7.15 -9.36 6.58
CA HIS A 159 -7.30 -9.02 5.18
C HIS A 159 -6.34 -9.88 4.32
N VAL A 160 -6.90 -10.69 3.43
CA VAL A 160 -6.15 -11.59 2.54
C VAL A 160 -6.50 -11.24 1.10
N PHE A 161 -5.49 -10.84 0.34
CA PHE A 161 -5.61 -10.60 -1.10
C PHE A 161 -4.65 -11.52 -1.83
N ALA A 162 -5.18 -12.38 -2.69
CA ALA A 162 -4.41 -13.32 -3.49
C ALA A 162 -4.65 -13.06 -4.96
N SER A 163 -3.59 -13.06 -5.77
CA SER A 163 -3.72 -13.06 -7.23
C SER A 163 -3.25 -14.40 -7.79
N SER A 164 -4.00 -14.96 -8.72
CA SER A 164 -3.65 -16.25 -9.34
C SER A 164 -3.99 -16.28 -10.81
N HIS A 165 -3.19 -17.02 -11.58
CA HIS A 165 -3.51 -17.43 -12.95
C HIS A 165 -4.21 -18.79 -13.02
N PHE A 166 -4.22 -19.53 -11.90
CA PHE A 166 -4.87 -20.83 -11.82
C PHE A 166 -6.37 -20.65 -11.59
N HIS A 167 -7.16 -20.81 -12.65
CA HIS A 167 -8.64 -20.77 -12.61
C HIS A 167 -9.24 -21.91 -11.77
N VAL A 168 -8.48 -22.99 -11.51
CA VAL A 168 -8.87 -24.10 -10.62
C VAL A 168 -8.69 -23.73 -9.14
N LEU A 169 -7.99 -22.64 -8.80
CA LEU A 169 -7.75 -22.28 -7.41
C LEU A 169 -9.04 -22.10 -6.58
N PRO A 170 -10.09 -21.39 -7.05
CA PRO A 170 -11.37 -21.31 -6.35
C PRO A 170 -11.95 -22.67 -5.97
N THR A 171 -11.81 -23.70 -6.82
CA THR A 171 -12.36 -25.04 -6.56
C THR A 171 -11.55 -25.83 -5.53
N LEU A 172 -10.30 -25.43 -5.27
CA LEU A 172 -9.44 -26.00 -4.23
C LEU A 172 -9.63 -25.33 -2.86
N LEU A 173 -10.40 -24.23 -2.82
CA LEU A 173 -10.65 -23.49 -1.58
C LEU A 173 -11.90 -24.03 -0.87
N ILE A 174 -11.88 -23.94 0.46
CA ILE A 174 -13.07 -24.20 1.28
C ILE A 174 -14.16 -23.24 0.82
N ASN A 175 -15.33 -23.78 0.45
CA ASN A 175 -16.47 -22.95 0.11
C ASN A 175 -16.92 -22.19 1.37
N ALA A 176 -16.69 -20.89 1.36
CA ALA A 176 -16.93 -20.02 2.49
C ALA A 176 -17.63 -18.75 1.99
N ASP A 177 -18.72 -18.38 2.66
CA ASP A 177 -19.58 -17.24 2.28
C ASP A 177 -18.84 -15.89 2.28
N PHE A 178 -17.64 -15.85 2.83
CA PHE A 178 -16.79 -14.67 2.94
C PHE A 178 -15.52 -14.76 2.09
N LEU A 179 -15.44 -15.68 1.12
CA LEU A 179 -14.50 -15.63 0.00
C LEU A 179 -15.15 -14.86 -1.15
N SER A 180 -14.47 -13.85 -1.68
CA SER A 180 -14.93 -13.14 -2.89
C SER A 180 -13.94 -13.29 -4.03
N CYS A 181 -14.45 -13.62 -5.21
CA CYS A 181 -13.67 -13.76 -6.44
C CYS A 181 -13.87 -12.52 -7.31
N HIS A 182 -12.76 -12.01 -7.84
CA HIS A 182 -12.69 -10.82 -8.67
C HIS A 182 -11.82 -11.11 -9.87
N THR A 183 -12.07 -10.43 -10.99
CA THR A 183 -11.22 -10.48 -12.18
C THR A 183 -10.90 -9.08 -12.70
N MET A 184 -9.78 -8.96 -13.40
CA MET A 184 -9.49 -7.75 -14.17
C MET A 184 -10.25 -7.78 -15.50
N ASP A 185 -10.98 -6.72 -15.77
CA ASP A 185 -11.83 -6.54 -16.94
C ASP A 185 -11.02 -6.46 -18.24
N ILE A 186 -11.51 -7.19 -19.23
CA ILE A 186 -10.89 -7.34 -20.55
C ILE A 186 -11.96 -7.40 -21.64
N LYS A 187 -11.60 -6.96 -22.84
CA LYS A 187 -12.44 -7.14 -24.02
C LYS A 187 -11.62 -7.74 -25.14
N TYR A 188 -12.25 -8.65 -25.86
CA TYR A 188 -11.71 -9.18 -27.11
C TYR A 188 -12.17 -8.28 -28.25
N THR A 189 -11.22 -7.62 -28.89
CA THR A 189 -11.48 -6.78 -30.07
C THR A 189 -11.37 -7.61 -31.36
N SER A 190 -10.54 -8.66 -31.34
CA SER A 190 -10.44 -9.72 -32.35
C SER A 190 -10.13 -11.07 -31.66
N ASN A 191 -10.15 -12.20 -32.39
CA ASN A 191 -9.81 -13.52 -31.82
C ASN A 191 -8.40 -13.61 -31.20
N THR A 192 -7.51 -12.64 -31.46
CA THR A 192 -6.11 -12.65 -31.01
C THR A 192 -5.69 -11.40 -30.22
N GLU A 193 -6.52 -10.35 -30.17
CA GLU A 193 -6.17 -9.09 -29.50
C GLU A 193 -7.06 -8.87 -28.27
N ILE A 194 -6.39 -8.65 -27.13
CA ILE A 194 -7.01 -8.43 -25.82
C ILE A 194 -6.75 -7.00 -25.40
N ASP A 195 -7.83 -6.25 -25.20
CA ASP A 195 -7.79 -4.92 -24.61
C ASP A 195 -7.98 -5.02 -23.09
N PHE A 196 -7.05 -4.42 -22.35
CA PHE A 196 -7.05 -4.39 -20.89
C PHE A 196 -7.67 -3.08 -20.38
N PHE A 197 -8.76 -3.17 -19.62
CA PHE A 197 -9.41 -2.00 -19.02
C PHE A 197 -8.80 -1.63 -17.67
N TYR A 198 -7.96 -2.51 -17.09
CA TYR A 198 -7.34 -2.33 -15.77
C TYR A 198 -8.35 -2.08 -14.65
N LYS A 199 -9.59 -2.52 -14.82
CA LYS A 199 -10.68 -2.36 -13.86
C LYS A 199 -10.99 -3.69 -13.18
N LEU A 200 -11.13 -3.68 -11.87
CA LEU A 200 -11.55 -4.84 -11.10
C LEU A 200 -13.07 -5.00 -11.20
N VAL A 201 -13.53 -6.20 -11.51
CA VAL A 201 -14.95 -6.57 -11.55
C VAL A 201 -15.20 -7.83 -10.73
N ASP A 202 -16.39 -7.94 -10.15
CA ASP A 202 -16.81 -9.13 -9.43
C ASP A 202 -16.94 -10.31 -10.40
N GLY A 203 -16.48 -11.49 -9.98
CA GLY A 203 -16.63 -12.73 -10.75
C GLY A 203 -15.39 -13.60 -10.80
N SER A 204 -15.58 -14.81 -11.31
CA SER A 204 -14.52 -15.75 -11.70
C SER A 204 -14.46 -15.87 -13.22
N ILE A 205 -13.31 -16.28 -13.72
CA ILE A 205 -13.12 -16.54 -15.15
C ILE A 205 -13.15 -18.05 -15.36
N ASP A 206 -13.90 -18.50 -16.36
CA ASP A 206 -14.06 -19.92 -16.66
C ASP A 206 -12.94 -20.48 -17.56
N ASN A 207 -12.19 -19.61 -18.25
CA ASN A 207 -11.14 -19.98 -19.19
C ASN A 207 -9.77 -19.41 -18.80
N SER A 208 -8.70 -20.13 -19.14
CA SER A 208 -7.33 -19.61 -19.08
C SER A 208 -7.05 -18.74 -20.32
N TYR A 209 -6.30 -17.66 -20.12
CA TYR A 209 -5.90 -16.72 -21.17
C TYR A 209 -4.62 -17.14 -21.87
#